data_AF-A0A6B1G0Y1-F1
#
_entry.id   AF-A0A6B1G0Y1-F1
#
_cell.length_a   1.000
_cell.length_b   1.000
_cell.length_c   1.000
_cell.angle_alpha   90.00
_cell.angle_beta   90.00
_cell.angle_gamma   90.00
#
_symmetry.space_group_name_H-M   'P 1'
#
loop_
_entity.id
_entity.type
_entity.pdbx_description
1 polymer ?
#
loop_
_entity_poly.entity_id
_entity_poly.type
_entity_poly.pdbx_seq_one_letter_code
_entity_poly.pdbx_strand_id
1 'polypeptide(L)'
;MQKFILSRFLYMLVTMFFVSIVGFVIINLPPGTYMDVYRAQLEAQGTRTTERQLEAIVRQYGLDQPVHVQYWKWVSGFVRGDFGRSFAYNKDVNELIWERLTLTMVISISTLLITWLIAIPIGVYSATHQYQASDHLYTTIGMVGL
;
A
#
# COMPACT_ATOMS: atom_id res chain seq x y z
N MET A 1 27.54 13.14 11.88
CA MET A 1 26.11 13.16 11.47
C MET A 1 25.91 12.89 9.97
N GLN A 2 26.66 13.52 9.05
CA GLN A 2 26.53 13.27 7.59
C GLN A 2 26.75 11.80 7.18
N LYS A 3 27.79 11.13 7.70
CA LYS A 3 28.03 9.69 7.46
C LYS A 3 26.87 8.82 7.94
N PHE A 4 26.26 9.15 9.08
CA PHE A 4 25.13 8.41 9.66
C PHE A 4 23.85 8.56 8.81
N ILE A 5 23.55 9.79 8.36
CA ILE A 5 22.42 10.07 7.46
C ILE A 5 22.61 9.32 6.14
N LEU A 6 23.82 9.35 5.57
CA LEU A 6 24.13 8.67 4.31
C LEU A 6 24.02 7.15 4.44
N SER A 7 24.58 6.56 5.50
CA SER A 7 24.43 5.13 5.77
C SER A 7 22.96 4.74 5.93
N ARG A 8 22.16 5.53 6.64
CA ARG A 8 20.73 5.24 6.85
C ARG A 8 19.91 5.37 5.56
N PHE A 9 20.20 6.36 4.73
CA PHE A 9 19.58 6.50 3.41
C PHE A 9 19.93 5.33 2.49
N LEU A 10 21.19 4.89 2.50
CA LEU A 10 21.63 3.73 1.73
C LEU A 10 20.94 2.45 2.20
N TYR A 11 20.84 2.21 3.51
CA TYR A 11 20.08 1.08 4.04
C TYR A 11 18.61 1.12 3.61
N MET A 12 17.97 2.29 3.65
CA MET A 12 16.57 2.44 3.22
C MET A 12 16.39 2.12 1.73
N LEU A 13 17.32 2.56 0.88
CA LEU A 13 17.25 2.29 -0.56
C LEU A 13 17.47 0.81 -0.86
N VAL A 14 18.43 0.18 -0.17
CA VAL A 14 18.71 -1.26 -0.30
C VAL A 14 17.52 -2.09 0.18
N THR A 15 16.94 -1.78 1.35
CA THR A 15 15.77 -2.52 1.84
C THR A 15 14.56 -2.33 0.92
N MET A 16 14.29 -1.11 0.43
CA MET A 16 13.24 -0.87 -0.57
C MET A 16 13.47 -1.71 -1.83
N PHE A 17 14.71 -1.78 -2.32
CA PHE A 17 15.03 -2.57 -3.50
C PHE A 17 14.72 -4.06 -3.28
N PHE A 18 15.19 -4.66 -2.19
CA PHE A 18 14.90 -6.06 -1.88
C PHE A 18 13.40 -6.33 -1.68
N VAL A 19 12.69 -5.46 -0.93
CA VAL A 19 11.24 -5.59 -0.73
C VAL A 19 10.49 -5.47 -2.06
N SER A 20 10.93 -4.58 -2.96
CA SER A 20 10.32 -4.44 -4.29
C SER A 20 10.49 -5.70 -5.14
N ILE A 21 11.67 -6.34 -5.10
CA ILE A 21 11.92 -7.61 -5.80
C ILE A 21 11.01 -8.70 -5.24
N VAL A 22 10.96 -8.84 -3.91
CA VAL A 22 10.11 -9.84 -3.27
C VAL A 22 8.64 -9.63 -3.63
N GLY A 23 8.15 -8.39 -3.55
CA GLY A 23 6.77 -8.06 -3.94
C GLY A 23 6.50 -8.34 -5.42
N PHE A 24 7.43 -7.99 -6.31
CA PHE A 24 7.32 -8.26 -7.74
C PHE A 24 7.28 -9.77 -8.02
N VAL A 25 8.12 -10.56 -7.35
CA VAL A 25 8.15 -12.02 -7.47
C VAL A 25 6.85 -12.64 -6.97
N ILE A 26 6.33 -12.20 -5.81
CA ILE A 26 5.05 -12.70 -5.27
C ILE A 26 3.89 -12.44 -6.24
N ILE A 27 3.83 -11.25 -6.84
CA ILE A 27 2.77 -10.90 -7.78
C ILE A 27 2.90 -11.68 -9.10
N ASN A 28 4.13 -11.99 -9.53
CA ASN A 28 4.41 -12.76 -10.76
C ASN A 28 4.54 -14.27 -10.52
N LEU A 29 4.33 -14.75 -9.30
CA LEU A 29 4.43 -16.18 -8.94
C LEU A 29 3.29 -17.03 -9.53
N PRO A 30 2.03 -16.55 -9.59
CA PRO A 30 0.95 -17.30 -10.22
C PRO A 30 1.24 -17.55 -11.71
N PRO A 31 1.04 -18.78 -12.21
CA PRO A 31 1.17 -19.06 -13.63
C PRO A 31 0.03 -18.37 -14.40
N GLY A 32 0.39 -17.37 -15.21
CA GLY A 32 -0.54 -16.57 -15.99
C GLY A 32 -0.31 -15.08 -15.75
N THR A 33 -0.31 -14.29 -16.82
CA THR A 33 -0.29 -12.83 -16.72
C THR A 33 -1.67 -12.37 -16.28
N TYR A 34 -1.79 -11.24 -15.56
CA TYR A 34 -3.09 -10.61 -15.27
C TYR A 34 -3.97 -10.50 -16.54
N MET A 35 -3.33 -10.29 -17.69
CA MET A 35 -3.96 -10.24 -19.02
C MET A 35 -4.59 -11.56 -19.47
N ASP A 36 -4.06 -12.71 -19.07
CA ASP A 36 -4.62 -14.03 -19.42
C ASP A 36 -5.91 -14.29 -18.63
N VAL A 37 -5.95 -13.86 -17.36
CA VAL A 37 -7.17 -13.87 -16.54
C VAL A 37 -8.21 -12.90 -17.12
N TYR A 38 -7.78 -11.70 -17.52
CA TYR A 38 -8.65 -10.70 -18.13
C TYR A 38 -9.19 -11.16 -19.50
N ARG A 39 -8.36 -11.82 -20.33
CA ARG A 39 -8.77 -12.49 -21.58
C ARG A 39 -9.88 -13.51 -21.33
N ALA A 40 -9.66 -14.44 -20.40
CA ALA A 40 -10.64 -15.46 -20.08
C ALA A 40 -11.99 -14.85 -19.63
N GLN A 41 -11.94 -13.73 -18.89
CA GLN A 41 -13.14 -13.02 -18.45
C GLN A 41 -13.89 -12.32 -19.59
N LEU A 42 -13.16 -11.78 -20.58
CA LEU A 42 -13.74 -11.10 -21.74
C LEU A 42 -14.27 -12.07 -22.81
N GLU A 43 -13.58 -13.20 -23.00
CA GLU A 43 -14.04 -14.31 -23.84
C GLU A 43 -15.37 -14.88 -23.30
N ALA A 44 -15.49 -15.03 -21.98
CA ALA A 44 -16.74 -15.41 -21.32
C ALA A 44 -17.88 -14.38 -21.54
N GLN A 45 -17.55 -13.12 -21.83
CA GLN A 45 -18.51 -12.05 -22.15
C GLN A 45 -18.74 -11.87 -23.66
N GLY A 46 -18.12 -12.67 -24.53
CA GLY A 46 -18.37 -12.69 -25.98
C GLY A 46 -17.82 -11.50 -26.79
N THR A 47 -16.94 -10.67 -26.22
CA THR A 47 -16.43 -9.46 -26.89
C THR A 47 -15.11 -9.73 -27.64
N ARG A 48 -15.19 -10.03 -28.94
CA ARG A 48 -14.02 -10.30 -29.83
C ARG A 48 -13.14 -9.09 -30.14
N THR A 49 -13.68 -7.87 -30.06
CA THR A 49 -12.93 -6.62 -30.33
C THR A 49 -11.77 -6.42 -29.34
N THR A 50 -11.84 -7.06 -28.18
CA THR A 50 -10.88 -6.89 -27.10
C THR A 50 -9.52 -7.52 -27.40
N GLU A 51 -9.42 -8.53 -28.28
CA GLU A 51 -8.15 -9.23 -28.51
C GLU A 51 -7.04 -8.32 -29.06
N ARG A 52 -7.38 -7.43 -30.01
CA ARG A 52 -6.43 -6.44 -30.53
C ARG A 52 -6.01 -5.41 -29.49
N GLN A 53 -6.93 -5.04 -28.59
CA GLN A 53 -6.63 -4.10 -27.50
C GLN A 53 -5.76 -4.76 -26.42
N LEU A 54 -6.03 -6.03 -26.10
CA LEU A 54 -5.23 -6.88 -25.21
C LEU A 54 -3.80 -7.03 -25.73
N GLU A 55 -3.62 -7.36 -27.01
CA GLU A 55 -2.29 -7.47 -27.64
C GLU A 55 -1.52 -6.14 -27.60
N ALA A 56 -2.22 -5.02 -27.83
CA ALA A 56 -1.62 -3.68 -27.73
C ALA A 56 -1.15 -3.39 -26.30
N ILE A 57 -1.93 -3.74 -25.28
CA ILE A 57 -1.56 -3.60 -23.86
C ILE A 57 -0.40 -4.53 -23.51
N VAL A 58 -0.41 -5.79 -23.96
CA VAL A 58 0.70 -6.74 -23.74
C VAL A 58 2.01 -6.16 -24.25
N ARG A 59 2.03 -5.64 -25.48
CA ARG A 59 3.22 -4.97 -26.06
C ARG A 59 3.58 -3.67 -25.35
N GLN A 60 2.59 -2.86 -24.99
CA GLN A 60 2.82 -1.58 -24.31
C GLN A 60 3.47 -1.79 -22.93
N TYR A 61 3.05 -2.80 -22.18
CA TYR A 61 3.60 -3.13 -20.86
C TYR A 61 4.81 -4.07 -20.94
N GLY A 62 5.08 -4.69 -22.10
CA GLY A 62 6.19 -5.62 -22.30
C GLY A 62 5.97 -6.94 -21.56
N LEU A 63 4.71 -7.35 -21.41
CA LEU A 63 4.32 -8.56 -20.68
C LEU A 63 4.79 -9.85 -21.41
N ASP A 64 5.19 -9.71 -22.67
CA ASP A 64 5.84 -10.72 -23.51
C ASP A 64 7.36 -10.83 -23.31
N GLN A 65 7.96 -9.94 -22.51
CA GLN A 65 9.41 -9.89 -22.30
C GLN A 65 9.83 -10.69 -21.06
N PRO A 66 11.12 -11.07 -20.94
CA PRO A 66 11.62 -11.73 -19.73
C PRO A 66 11.34 -10.93 -18.46
N VAL A 67 11.09 -11.62 -17.34
CA VAL A 67 10.71 -11.06 -16.02
C VAL A 67 11.64 -9.92 -15.56
N HIS A 68 12.95 -10.03 -15.84
CA HIS A 68 13.93 -9.00 -15.49
C HIS A 68 13.76 -7.70 -16.28
N VAL A 69 13.33 -7.76 -17.55
CA VAL A 69 13.06 -6.58 -18.37
C VAL A 69 11.77 -5.91 -17.92
N GLN A 70 10.74 -6.69 -17.58
CA GLN A 70 9.49 -6.18 -17.00
C GLN A 70 9.73 -5.44 -15.69
N TYR A 71 10.55 -6.01 -14.80
CA TYR A 71 10.94 -5.37 -13.55
C TYR A 71 11.67 -4.04 -13.80
N TRP A 72 12.67 -4.02 -14.70
CA TRP A 72 13.41 -2.79 -14.99
C TRP A 72 12.52 -1.70 -15.58
N LYS A 73 11.61 -2.06 -16.50
CA LYS A 73 10.64 -1.13 -17.09
C LYS A 73 9.72 -0.55 -16.02
N TRP A 74 9.20 -1.38 -15.12
CA TRP A 74 8.36 -0.97 -14.00
C TRP A 74 9.11 -0.04 -13.02
N VAL A 75 10.32 -0.41 -12.59
CA VAL A 75 11.14 0.43 -11.70
C VAL A 75 11.49 1.77 -12.36
N SER A 76 11.80 1.77 -13.66
CA SER A 76 12.12 3.01 -14.39
C SER A 76 10.93 3.95 -14.52
N GLY A 77 9.71 3.40 -14.67
CA GLY A 77 8.46 4.15 -14.63
C GLY A 77 8.22 4.76 -13.25
N PHE A 78 8.38 3.94 -12.20
CA PHE A 78 8.24 4.37 -10.80
C PHE A 78 9.14 5.57 -10.47
N VAL A 79 10.41 5.53 -10.86
CA VAL A 79 11.36 6.64 -10.63
C VAL A 79 10.97 7.91 -11.38
N ARG A 80 10.25 7.79 -12.51
CA ARG A 80 9.71 8.93 -13.28
C ARG A 80 8.35 9.41 -12.78
N GLY A 81 7.80 8.81 -11.73
CA GLY A 81 6.47 9.12 -11.21
C GLY A 81 5.31 8.48 -11.99
N ASP A 82 5.63 7.57 -12.92
CA ASP A 82 4.64 6.78 -13.65
C ASP A 82 4.49 5.41 -12.97
N PHE A 83 3.44 5.28 -12.17
CA PHE A 83 3.11 4.05 -11.46
C PHE A 83 2.26 3.10 -12.33
N GLY A 84 1.94 3.51 -13.56
CA GLY A 84 1.10 2.77 -14.49
C GLY A 84 -0.39 2.80 -14.14
N ARG A 85 -1.14 1.98 -14.86
CA ARG A 85 -2.57 1.80 -14.68
C ARG A 85 -2.87 0.54 -13.89
N SER A 86 -3.75 0.65 -12.90
CA SER A 86 -4.31 -0.51 -12.22
C SER A 86 -5.35 -1.16 -13.12
N PHE A 87 -5.05 -2.34 -13.64
CA PHE A 87 -6.00 -3.08 -14.47
C PHE A 87 -7.21 -3.60 -13.66
N ALA A 88 -7.01 -3.91 -12.37
CA ALA A 88 -8.09 -4.36 -11.49
C ALA A 88 -9.16 -3.28 -11.23
N TYR A 89 -8.74 -2.03 -11.12
CA TYR A 89 -9.64 -0.89 -10.86
C TYR A 89 -9.89 -0.04 -12.12
N ASN A 90 -9.27 -0.39 -13.24
CA ASN A 90 -9.26 0.36 -14.50
C ASN A 90 -8.94 1.86 -14.35
N LYS A 91 -8.10 2.21 -13.37
CA LYS A 91 -7.73 3.58 -12.99
C LYS A 91 -6.22 3.73 -12.83
N ASP A 92 -5.72 4.95 -12.92
CA ASP A 92 -4.30 5.23 -12.69
C ASP A 92 -3.92 4.92 -11.24
N VAL A 93 -2.78 4.27 -11.04
CA VAL A 93 -2.33 3.88 -9.70
C VAL A 93 -2.10 5.12 -8.82
N ASN A 94 -1.67 6.24 -9.42
CA ASN A 94 -1.51 7.53 -8.73
C ASN A 94 -2.79 8.02 -8.06
N GLU A 95 -3.93 7.97 -8.77
CA GLU A 95 -5.22 8.38 -8.23
C GLU A 95 -5.62 7.48 -7.06
N LEU A 96 -5.42 6.17 -7.22
CA LEU A 96 -5.75 5.18 -6.20
C LEU A 96 -4.89 5.33 -4.94
N ILE A 97 -3.59 5.64 -5.10
CA ILE A 97 -2.69 5.93 -3.97
C ILE A 97 -3.17 7.17 -3.22
N TRP A 98 -3.47 8.27 -3.93
CA TRP A 98 -3.93 9.51 -3.30
C TRP A 98 -5.27 9.36 -2.58
N GLU A 99 -6.21 8.64 -3.18
CA GLU A 99 -7.50 8.34 -2.58
C GLU A 99 -7.34 7.54 -1.27
N ARG A 100 -6.53 6.47 -1.31
CA ARG A 100 -6.26 5.62 -0.13
C ARG A 100 -5.49 6.37 0.94
N LEU A 101 -4.47 7.13 0.56
CA LEU A 101 -3.66 7.94 1.48
C LEU A 101 -4.55 8.94 2.24
N THR A 102 -5.45 9.63 1.52
CA THR A 102 -6.36 10.61 2.13
C THR A 102 -7.31 9.94 3.12
N LEU A 103 -7.88 8.79 2.76
CA LEU A 103 -8.72 8.01 3.66
C LEU A 103 -7.96 7.55 4.91
N THR A 104 -6.76 7.01 4.75
CA THR A 104 -5.92 6.59 5.88
C THR A 104 -5.56 7.78 6.77
N MET A 105 -5.22 8.93 6.20
CA MET A 105 -4.92 10.15 6.96
C MET A 105 -6.15 10.62 7.76
N VAL A 106 -7.33 10.68 7.13
CA VAL A 106 -8.56 11.08 7.80
C VAL A 106 -8.88 10.14 8.96
N ILE A 107 -8.81 8.83 8.73
CA ILE A 107 -9.06 7.83 9.78
C ILE A 107 -8.04 7.97 10.90
N SER A 108 -6.74 7.99 10.59
CA SER A 108 -5.67 8.04 11.58
C SER A 108 -5.73 9.31 12.43
N ILE A 109 -5.95 10.47 11.80
CA ILE A 109 -6.06 11.76 12.49
C ILE A 109 -7.33 11.77 13.35
N SER A 110 -8.46 11.32 12.82
CA SER A 110 -9.72 11.27 13.57
C SER A 110 -9.60 10.35 14.78
N THR A 111 -9.02 9.16 14.62
CA THR A 111 -8.74 8.24 15.72
C THR A 111 -7.85 8.89 16.76
N LEU A 112 -6.74 9.51 16.35
CA LEU A 112 -5.80 10.16 17.27
C LEU A 112 -6.45 11.29 18.06
N LEU A 113 -7.28 12.12 17.40
CA LEU A 113 -8.02 13.20 18.05
C LEU A 113 -9.03 12.66 19.07
N ILE A 114 -9.82 11.63 18.71
CA ILE A 114 -10.79 11.00 19.61
C ILE A 114 -10.07 10.36 20.80
N THR A 115 -8.97 9.64 20.53
CA THR A 115 -8.14 9.03 21.57
C THR A 115 -7.61 10.08 22.53
N TRP A 116 -7.08 11.21 22.05
CA TRP A 116 -6.59 12.28 22.92
C TRP A 116 -7.73 12.94 23.71
N LEU A 117 -8.88 13.18 23.07
CA LEU A 117 -10.03 13.80 23.71
C LEU A 117 -10.57 12.97 24.89
N ILE A 118 -10.43 11.64 24.83
CA ILE A 118 -10.90 10.73 25.88
C ILE A 118 -9.78 10.39 26.87
N ALA A 119 -8.60 10.03 26.37
CA ALA A 119 -7.49 9.57 27.19
C ALA A 119 -6.89 10.68 28.05
N ILE A 120 -6.80 11.92 27.56
CA ILE A 120 -6.23 13.03 28.34
C ILE A 120 -7.11 13.36 29.56
N PRO A 121 -8.44 13.59 29.45
CA PRO A 121 -9.27 13.83 30.62
C PRO A 121 -9.32 12.66 31.60
N ILE A 122 -9.42 11.43 31.11
CA ILE A 122 -9.41 10.24 31.97
C ILE A 122 -8.06 10.13 32.71
N GLY A 123 -6.95 10.34 32.02
CA GLY A 123 -5.62 10.33 32.61
C GLY A 123 -5.42 11.42 33.66
N VAL A 124 -5.89 12.64 33.39
CA VAL A 124 -5.84 13.76 34.37
C VAL A 124 -6.75 13.47 35.57
N TYR A 125 -7.95 12.94 35.36
CA TYR A 125 -8.87 12.59 36.44
C TYR A 125 -8.32 11.49 37.34
N SER A 126 -7.81 10.40 36.75
CA SER A 126 -7.12 9.31 37.45
C SER A 126 -5.90 9.83 38.25
N ALA A 127 -5.09 10.70 37.66
CA ALA A 127 -3.92 11.27 38.32
C ALA A 127 -4.25 12.20 39.50
N THR A 128 -5.42 12.85 39.50
CA THR A 128 -5.85 13.75 40.58
C THR A 128 -6.64 13.06 41.70
N HIS A 129 -7.22 11.88 41.43
CA HIS A 129 -8.02 11.10 42.38
C HIS A 129 -7.41 9.71 42.64
N GLN A 130 -6.09 9.69 42.78
CA GLN A 130 -5.31 8.47 43.03
C GLN A 130 -5.87 7.70 44.23
N TYR A 131 -5.97 6.37 44.10
CA TYR A 131 -6.46 5.40 45.12
C TYR A 131 -7.98 5.34 45.36
N GLN A 132 -8.81 5.91 44.47
CA GLN A 132 -10.26 5.68 44.50
C GLN A 132 -10.68 4.49 43.61
N ALA A 133 -11.82 3.85 43.88
CA ALA A 133 -12.31 2.70 43.10
C ALA A 133 -12.51 3.01 41.61
N SER A 134 -12.79 4.28 41.27
CA SER A 134 -12.85 4.78 39.89
C SER A 134 -11.49 4.75 39.18
N ASP A 135 -10.40 5.04 39.89
CA ASP A 135 -9.03 5.01 39.38
C ASP A 135 -8.63 3.59 38.94
N HIS A 136 -8.87 2.59 39.79
CA HIS A 136 -8.61 1.18 39.47
C HIS A 136 -9.43 0.65 38.28
N LEU A 137 -10.67 1.12 38.11
CA LEU A 137 -11.50 0.72 36.97
C LEU A 137 -10.94 1.28 35.66
N TYR A 138 -10.55 2.56 35.63
CA TYR A 138 -10.00 3.21 34.44
C TYR A 138 -8.61 2.68 34.07
N THR A 139 -7.73 2.39 35.04
CA THR A 139 -6.43 1.77 34.77
C THR A 139 -6.55 0.33 34.28
N THR A 140 -7.48 -0.45 34.84
CA THR A 140 -7.69 -1.84 34.40
C THR A 140 -8.23 -1.88 32.96
N ILE A 141 -9.22 -1.03 32.64
CA ILE A 141 -9.75 -0.92 31.27
C ILE A 141 -8.66 -0.40 30.30
N GLY A 142 -7.85 0.57 30.73
CA GLY A 142 -6.73 1.09 29.95
C GLY A 142 -5.66 0.04 29.64
N MET A 143 -5.36 -0.86 30.58
CA MET A 143 -4.42 -1.97 30.37
C MET A 143 -4.96 -3.06 29.45
N VAL A 144 -6.28 -3.32 29.47
CA VAL A 144 -6.90 -4.32 28.58
C VAL A 144 -6.99 -3.81 27.14
N GLY A 145 -7.04 -2.50 26.93
CA GLY A 145 -7.10 -1.88 25.61
C GLY A 145 -5.75 -1.71 24.89
N LEU A 146 -4.63 -2.08 25.54
CA LEU A 146 -3.26 -1.97 25.02
C LEU A 146 -2.80 -3.32 24.45
#